data_AF-A0A246WQ99-F1
#
_entry.id   AF-A0A246WQ99-F1
#
_cell.length_a   1.000
_cell.length_b   1.000
_cell.length_c   1.000
_cell.angle_alpha   90.00
_cell.angle_beta   90.00
_cell.angle_gamma   90.00
#
_symmetry.space_group_name_H-M   'P 1'
#
loop_
_entity.id
_entity.type
_entity.pdbx_description
1 polymer ?
#
loop_
_entity_poly.entity_id
_entity_poly.type
_entity_poly.pdbx_seq_one_letter_code
_entity_poly.pdbx_strand_id
1 'polypeptide(L)'
;MLLEHADICLAVANDAVRSLTHIANQFQDDVRSYGFTVVGAERVEALLQMIETVSQKSIPPTMFMQLIPLQREVAFTLTAVRQHNRAGDTPSGEREKKARKRADAVVKCRDALQQIRDDLAKAYRAH
;
A
#
# COMPACT_ATOMS: atom_id res chain seq x y z
N MET A 1 20.25 -10.55 -15.64
CA MET A 1 20.22 -9.11 -15.27
C MET A 1 18.86 -8.45 -15.45
N LEU A 2 18.31 -8.17 -16.65
CA LEU A 2 17.00 -7.48 -16.77
C LEU A 2 15.80 -8.27 -16.20
N LEU A 3 15.72 -9.58 -16.48
CA LEU A 3 14.68 -10.48 -15.94
C LEU A 3 14.70 -10.54 -14.41
N GLU A 4 15.89 -10.67 -13.80
CA GLU A 4 16.04 -10.72 -12.35
C GLU A 4 15.58 -9.43 -11.65
N HIS A 5 15.80 -8.27 -12.26
CA HIS A 5 15.31 -6.99 -11.71
C HIS A 5 13.79 -6.87 -11.84
N ALA A 6 13.21 -7.40 -12.93
CA ALA A 6 11.76 -7.43 -13.12
C ALA A 6 11.07 -8.39 -12.13
N ASP A 7 11.67 -9.54 -11.85
CA ASP A 7 11.21 -10.50 -10.82
C ASP A 7 11.19 -9.86 -9.44
N ILE A 8 12.22 -9.10 -9.08
CA ILE A 8 12.29 -8.35 -7.83
C ILE A 8 11.18 -7.30 -7.76
N CYS A 9 10.99 -6.49 -8.81
CA CYS A 9 9.92 -5.48 -8.85
C CYS A 9 8.52 -6.12 -8.71
N LEU A 10 8.29 -7.25 -9.38
CA LEU A 10 7.02 -7.97 -9.32
C LEU A 10 6.78 -8.59 -7.94
N ALA A 11 7.82 -9.12 -7.28
CA ALA A 11 7.73 -9.64 -5.92
C ALA A 11 7.33 -8.53 -4.93
N VAL A 12 8.01 -7.38 -5.00
CA VAL A 12 7.69 -6.21 -4.16
C VAL A 12 6.26 -5.71 -4.41
N ALA A 13 5.82 -5.64 -5.67
CA ALA A 13 4.45 -5.26 -6.01
C ALA A 13 3.41 -6.24 -5.45
N ASN A 14 3.67 -7.55 -5.51
CA ASN A 14 2.80 -8.57 -4.95
C ASN A 14 2.67 -8.47 -3.41
N ASP A 15 3.79 -8.26 -2.72
CA ASP A 15 3.78 -8.12 -1.25
C ASP A 15 3.10 -6.82 -0.81
N ALA A 16 3.28 -5.73 -1.57
CA ALA A 16 2.56 -4.49 -1.36
C ALA A 16 1.05 -4.69 -1.48
N VAL A 17 0.59 -5.28 -2.60
CA VAL A 17 -0.83 -5.57 -2.84
C VAL A 17 -1.44 -6.42 -1.71
N ARG A 18 -0.75 -7.50 -1.30
CA ARG A 18 -1.23 -8.37 -0.22
C ARG A 18 -1.38 -7.62 1.11
N SER A 19 -0.38 -6.81 1.46
CA SER A 19 -0.39 -6.09 2.74
C SER A 19 -1.42 -4.98 2.76
N LEU A 20 -1.57 -4.22 1.67
CA LEU A 20 -2.63 -3.21 1.56
C LEU A 20 -4.02 -3.83 1.52
N THR A 21 -4.20 -5.00 0.91
CA THR A 21 -5.48 -5.71 0.94
C THR A 21 -5.86 -6.10 2.35
N HIS A 22 -4.90 -6.60 3.14
CA HIS A 22 -5.14 -6.93 4.55
C HIS A 22 -5.56 -5.69 5.35
N ILE A 23 -4.86 -4.56 5.16
CA ILE A 23 -5.15 -3.30 5.86
C ILE A 23 -6.49 -2.72 5.42
N ALA A 24 -6.80 -2.76 4.12
CA ALA A 24 -8.09 -2.32 3.59
C ALA A 24 -9.24 -3.10 4.25
N ASN A 25 -9.09 -4.41 4.42
CA ASN A 25 -10.08 -5.25 5.09
C ASN A 25 -10.22 -4.87 6.56
N GLN A 26 -9.12 -4.64 7.29
CA GLN A 26 -9.18 -4.18 8.69
C GLN A 26 -9.92 -2.84 8.83
N PHE A 27 -9.66 -1.88 7.94
CA PHE A 27 -10.39 -0.62 7.91
C PHE A 27 -11.89 -0.81 7.60
N GLN A 28 -12.23 -1.72 6.69
CA GLN A 28 -13.63 -2.03 6.37
C GLN A 28 -14.35 -2.72 7.53
N ASP A 29 -13.68 -3.63 8.23
CA ASP A 29 -14.22 -4.34 9.39
C ASP A 29 -14.42 -3.38 10.58
N ASP A 30 -13.50 -2.43 10.79
CA ASP A 30 -13.66 -1.36 11.79
C ASP A 30 -14.89 -0.48 11.48
N VAL A 31 -15.07 -0.10 10.22
CA VAL A 31 -16.24 0.68 9.77
C VAL A 31 -17.55 -0.10 9.98
N ARG A 32 -17.55 -1.41 9.72
CA ARG A 32 -18.75 -2.27 9.86
C ARG A 32 -19.10 -2.59 11.29
N SER A 33 -18.09 -2.80 12.13
CA SER A 33 -18.27 -3.19 13.53
C SER A 33 -18.54 -2.00 14.46
N TYR A 34 -18.46 -0.76 13.94
CA TYR A 34 -18.45 0.47 14.74
C TYR A 34 -17.35 0.46 15.82
N GLY A 35 -16.36 -0.42 15.69
CA GLY A 35 -15.23 -0.55 16.57
C GLY A 35 -14.10 0.39 16.18
N PHE A 36 -13.16 0.58 17.10
CA PHE A 36 -11.86 1.18 16.81
C PHE A 36 -10.80 0.13 17.07
N THR A 37 -10.16 -0.37 16.01
CA THR A 37 -9.02 -1.27 16.14
C THR A 37 -7.77 -0.53 15.69
N VAL A 38 -6.69 -0.72 16.44
CA VAL A 38 -5.38 -0.24 16.01
C VAL A 38 -4.97 -1.06 14.79
N VAL A 39 -4.71 -0.38 13.68
CA VAL A 39 -4.27 -1.01 12.44
C VAL A 39 -2.73 -1.06 12.44
N GLY A 40 -2.15 -2.24 12.30
CA GLY A 40 -0.69 -2.42 12.30
C GLY A 40 -0.02 -1.68 11.13
N ALA A 41 0.86 -0.73 11.42
CA ALA A 41 1.57 0.06 10.42
C ALA A 41 2.88 -0.60 9.97
N GLU A 42 3.39 -1.56 10.75
CA GLU A 42 4.72 -2.13 10.63
C GLU A 42 4.93 -2.79 9.26
N ARG A 43 3.90 -3.47 8.74
CA ARG A 43 3.96 -4.10 7.41
C ARG A 43 4.02 -3.07 6.28
N VAL A 44 3.37 -1.91 6.42
CA VAL A 44 3.43 -0.82 5.42
C VAL A 44 4.78 -0.12 5.47
N GLU A 45 5.33 0.07 6.66
CA GLU A 45 6.66 0.64 6.87
C GLU A 45 7.76 -0.25 6.27
N ALA A 46 7.69 -1.56 6.52
CA ALA A 46 8.62 -2.53 5.94
C ALA A 46 8.55 -2.54 4.41
N LEU A 47 7.35 -2.42 3.83
CA LEU A 47 7.19 -2.32 2.38
C LEU A 47 7.79 -1.04 1.80
N LEU A 48 7.61 0.09 2.47
CA LEU A 48 8.20 1.35 2.02
C LEU A 48 9.73 1.28 2.02
N GLN A 49 10.31 0.75 3.10
CA GLN A 49 11.76 0.51 3.20
C GLN A 49 12.27 -0.47 2.12
N MET A 50 11.49 -1.51 1.81
CA MET A 50 11.86 -2.47 0.78
C MET A 50 11.87 -1.83 -0.62
N ILE A 51 10.88 -0.99 -0.94
CA ILE A 51 10.82 -0.25 -2.20
C ILE A 51 12.01 0.72 -2.32
N GLU A 52 12.35 1.42 -1.23
CA GLU A 52 13.53 2.30 -1.16
C GLU A 52 14.85 1.54 -1.27
N THR A 53 14.96 0.35 -0.70
CA THR A 53 16.17 -0.48 -0.81
C THR A 53 16.33 -0.99 -2.25
N VAL A 54 15.23 -1.36 -2.88
CA VAL A 54 15.23 -1.81 -4.27
C VAL A 54 15.63 -0.66 -5.19
N SER A 55 15.14 0.57 -4.97
CA SER A 55 15.55 1.74 -5.77
C SER A 55 17.04 2.11 -5.67
N GLN A 56 17.69 1.74 -4.56
CA GLN A 56 19.13 1.92 -4.36
C GLN A 56 19.98 0.82 -5.02
N LYS A 57 19.40 -0.36 -5.29
CA LYS A 57 20.04 -1.35 -6.16
C LYS A 57 19.99 -0.80 -7.59
N SER A 58 20.96 -1.16 -8.42
CA SER A 58 21.16 -0.61 -9.78
C SER A 58 20.06 -1.03 -10.78
N ILE A 59 18.78 -0.81 -10.46
CA ILE A 59 17.66 -1.12 -11.34
C ILE A 59 17.70 -0.18 -12.55
N PRO A 60 17.38 -0.68 -13.75
CA PRO A 60 17.10 0.17 -14.89
C PRO A 60 16.11 1.31 -14.56
N PRO A 61 16.38 2.56 -14.97
CA PRO A 61 15.51 3.71 -14.69
C PRO A 61 14.05 3.50 -15.12
N THR A 62 13.83 2.76 -16.20
CA THR A 62 12.49 2.41 -16.70
C THR A 62 11.68 1.56 -15.72
N MET A 63 12.33 0.64 -15.00
CA MET A 63 11.69 -0.18 -13.96
C MET A 63 11.53 0.60 -12.65
N PHE A 64 12.50 1.44 -12.29
CA PHE A 64 12.36 2.31 -11.13
C PHE A 64 11.16 3.27 -11.27
N MET A 65 10.95 3.82 -12.46
CA MET A 65 9.79 4.67 -12.75
C MET A 65 8.45 3.95 -12.52
N GLN A 66 8.39 2.63 -12.65
CA GLN A 66 7.19 1.83 -12.35
C GLN A 66 7.01 1.57 -10.84
N LEU A 67 8.07 1.69 -10.04
CA LEU A 67 8.02 1.59 -8.58
C LEU A 67 7.66 2.91 -7.89
N ILE A 68 7.84 4.06 -8.55
CA ILE A 68 7.49 5.37 -7.98
C ILE A 68 5.99 5.46 -7.60
N PRO A 69 5.05 5.06 -8.47
CA PRO A 69 3.63 5.00 -8.10
C PRO A 69 3.37 4.06 -6.92
N LEU A 70 4.06 2.91 -6.88
CA LEU A 70 3.96 1.95 -5.79
C LEU A 70 4.39 2.56 -4.44
N GLN A 71 5.54 3.24 -4.41
CA GLN A 71 6.06 3.93 -3.23
C GLN A 71 5.08 4.99 -2.72
N ARG A 72 4.50 5.77 -3.64
CA ARG A 72 3.56 6.84 -3.33
C ARG A 72 2.29 6.30 -2.65
N GLU A 73 1.68 5.26 -3.19
CA GLU A 73 0.45 4.68 -2.64
C GLU A 73 0.70 3.98 -1.29
N VAL A 74 1.85 3.32 -1.12
CA VAL A 74 2.27 2.74 0.17
C VAL A 74 2.47 3.85 1.22
N ALA A 75 3.12 4.96 0.86
CA ALA A 75 3.32 6.10 1.76
C ALA A 75 1.99 6.79 2.17
N PHE A 76 1.05 6.92 1.23
CA PHE A 76 -0.30 7.43 1.54
C PHE A 76 -1.03 6.52 2.52
N THR A 77 -0.95 5.20 2.30
CA THR A 77 -1.58 4.22 3.18
C THR A 77 -0.98 4.27 4.58
N LEU A 78 0.34 4.38 4.70
CA LEU A 78 1.01 4.54 5.99
C LEU A 78 0.53 5.80 6.72
N THR A 79 0.37 6.90 5.99
CA THR A 79 -0.15 8.15 6.55
C THR A 79 -1.59 7.98 7.05
N ALA A 80 -2.44 7.30 6.28
CA ALA A 80 -3.82 7.02 6.66
C ALA A 80 -3.91 6.12 7.91
N VAL A 81 -3.08 5.07 7.99
CA VAL A 81 -2.97 4.17 9.15
C VAL A 81 -2.53 4.94 10.39
N ARG A 82 -1.46 5.73 10.30
CA ARG A 82 -0.95 6.54 11.44
C ARG A 82 -2.00 7.55 11.92
N GLN A 83 -2.72 8.19 11.00
CA GLN A 83 -3.82 9.09 11.35
C GLN A 83 -5.02 8.37 11.98
N HIS A 84 -5.30 7.14 11.56
CA HIS A 84 -6.31 6.27 12.19
C HIS A 84 -5.93 5.95 13.63
N ASN A 85 -4.74 5.41 13.84
CA ASN A 85 -4.27 5.01 15.16
C ASN A 85 -4.19 6.20 16.14
N ARG A 86 -3.90 7.42 15.65
CA ARG A 86 -3.91 8.65 16.45
C ARG A 86 -5.30 9.22 16.75
N ALA A 87 -6.35 8.72 16.11
CA ALA A 87 -7.72 9.22 16.30
C ALA A 87 -8.41 8.67 17.59
N GLY A 88 -7.60 8.17 18.54
CA GLY A 88 -7.97 7.65 19.87
C GLY A 88 -8.98 8.49 20.66
N ASP A 89 -8.97 9.81 20.44
CA ASP A 89 -9.70 10.77 21.28
C ASP A 89 -10.81 11.55 20.53
N THR A 90 -11.16 11.13 19.29
CA THR A 90 -12.15 11.87 18.48
C THR A 90 -13.59 11.51 18.87
N PRO A 91 -14.52 12.48 19.05
CA PRO A 91 -15.92 12.20 19.35
C PRO A 91 -16.58 11.26 18.33
N SER A 92 -17.41 10.32 18.82
CA SER A 92 -17.93 9.15 18.08
C SER A 92 -18.49 9.46 16.68
N GLY A 93 -19.27 10.54 16.52
CA GLY A 93 -19.90 10.89 15.24
C GLY A 93 -18.92 11.41 14.17
N GLU A 94 -17.89 12.18 14.56
CA GLU A 94 -16.84 12.59 13.63
C GLU A 94 -15.87 11.45 13.32
N ARG A 95 -15.69 10.54 14.28
CA ARG A 95 -14.80 9.39 14.18
C ARG A 95 -15.24 8.45 13.07
N GLU A 96 -16.53 8.12 13.00
CA GLU A 96 -17.07 7.23 11.97
C GLU A 96 -16.90 7.82 10.56
N LYS A 97 -17.23 9.11 10.38
CA LYS A 97 -17.10 9.79 9.08
C LYS A 97 -15.64 9.87 8.62
N LYS A 98 -14.71 10.15 9.55
CA LYS A 98 -13.26 10.16 9.26
C LYS A 98 -12.72 8.74 9.00
N ALA A 99 -13.19 7.72 9.73
CA ALA A 99 -12.81 6.32 9.53
C ALA A 99 -13.25 5.81 8.15
N ARG A 100 -14.51 6.07 7.74
CA ARG A 100 -15.00 5.73 6.39
C ARG A 100 -14.16 6.38 5.29
N LYS A 101 -13.87 7.68 5.41
CA LYS A 101 -13.05 8.40 4.42
C LYS A 101 -11.63 7.80 4.32
N ARG A 102 -11.05 7.35 5.44
CA ARG A 102 -9.74 6.68 5.47
C ARG A 102 -9.81 5.29 4.86
N ALA A 103 -10.84 4.50 5.18
CA ALA A 103 -11.08 3.20 4.58
C ALA A 103 -11.20 3.30 3.05
N ASP A 104 -11.98 4.28 2.55
CA ASP A 104 -12.11 4.54 1.11
C ASP A 104 -10.77 4.93 0.47
N ALA A 105 -9.94 5.72 1.15
CA ALA A 105 -8.61 6.09 0.66
C ALA A 105 -7.70 4.86 0.55
N VAL A 106 -7.67 4.00 1.57
CA VAL A 106 -6.89 2.76 1.58
C VAL A 106 -7.35 1.80 0.48
N VAL A 107 -8.66 1.67 0.26
CA VAL A 107 -9.22 0.87 -0.84
C VAL A 107 -8.77 1.39 -2.21
N LYS A 108 -8.80 2.71 -2.42
CA LYS A 108 -8.31 3.33 -3.66
C LYS A 108 -6.81 3.08 -3.87
N CYS A 109 -6.01 3.20 -2.81
CA CYS A 109 -4.58 2.88 -2.88
C CYS A 109 -4.36 1.41 -3.25
N ARG A 110 -5.08 0.48 -2.63
CA ARG A 110 -5.02 -0.96 -2.98
C ARG A 110 -5.33 -1.19 -4.46
N ASP A 111 -6.41 -0.59 -4.97
CA ASP A 111 -6.84 -0.79 -6.36
C ASP A 111 -5.83 -0.19 -7.36
N ALA A 112 -5.26 0.97 -7.06
CA ALA A 112 -4.18 1.56 -7.85
C ALA A 112 -2.94 0.64 -7.88
N LEU A 113 -2.57 0.06 -6.74
CA LEU A 113 -1.44 -0.88 -6.66
C LEU A 113 -1.69 -2.19 -7.39
N GLN A 114 -2.93 -2.68 -7.35
CA GLN A 114 -3.36 -3.84 -8.13
C GLN A 114 -3.13 -3.60 -9.62
N GLN A 115 -3.52 -2.42 -10.11
CA GLN A 115 -3.33 -2.04 -11.51
C GLN A 115 -1.84 -1.93 -11.88
N ILE A 116 -1.02 -1.29 -11.04
CA ILE A 116 0.44 -1.18 -11.25
C ILE A 116 1.09 -2.56 -11.32
N ARG A 117 0.72 -3.47 -10.42
CA ARG A 117 1.19 -4.87 -10.44
C ARG A 117 0.80 -5.57 -11.74
N ASP A 118 -0.43 -5.39 -12.20
CA ASP A 118 -0.92 -6.04 -13.42
C ASP A 118 -0.19 -5.53 -14.66
N ASP A 119 0.13 -4.24 -14.70
CA ASP A 119 0.89 -3.64 -15.79
C ASP A 119 2.35 -4.09 -15.76
N LEU A 120 2.96 -4.24 -14.57
CA LEU A 120 4.27 -4.86 -14.40
C LEU A 120 4.29 -6.32 -14.90
N ALA A 121 3.27 -7.10 -14.53
CA ALA A 121 3.16 -8.50 -14.96
C ALA A 121 2.95 -8.64 -16.47
N LYS A 122 2.21 -7.72 -17.10
CA LYS A 122 2.06 -7.67 -18.57
C LYS A 122 3.38 -7.32 -19.25
N ALA A 123 4.08 -6.29 -18.77
CA ALA A 123 5.38 -5.91 -19.31
C ALA A 123 6.40 -7.05 -19.19
N TYR A 124 6.36 -7.80 -18.09
CA TYR A 124 7.20 -8.98 -17.89
C TYR A 124 6.90 -10.10 -18.89
N ARG A 125 5.62 -10.41 -19.15
CA ARG A 125 5.21 -11.49 -20.09
C ARG A 125 5.47 -11.16 -21.56
N ALA A 126 5.71 -9.90 -21.90
CA ALA A 126 6.00 -9.47 -23.26
C ALA A 126 7.49 -9.60 -23.63
N HIS A 127 8.33 -9.99 -22.66
CA HIS A 127 9.76 -10.24 -22.80
C HIS A 127 10.08 -11.73 -22.63
#